data_AF-A0A4W6C2C6-F1
#
_entry.id   AF-A0A4W6C2C6-F1
#
_cell.length_a   1.000
_cell.length_b   1.000
_cell.length_c   1.000
_cell.angle_alpha   90.00
_cell.angle_beta   90.00
_cell.angle_gamma   90.00
#
_symmetry.space_group_name_H-M   'P 1'
#
loop_
_entity.id
_entity.type
_entity.pdbx_description
1 polymer ?
#
loop_
_entity_poly.entity_id
_entity_poly.type
_entity_poly.pdbx_seq_one_letter_code
_entity_poly.pdbx_strand_id
1 'polypeptide(L)'
;MSAIAAHVKSVSRGLALAGQQWHLLVEIGTAASSILLYWDCYDENQILPCAVKDHKIRKRDRKSDVLYKPFKENNAVSPATPSVKELVKVLYGGKRFGNHVDEVWPNLFIGDMSVANDRYSLWKLGITHVLNAAHGRMHCQGSHDFYGSTVEYYGVPADDSPSFDLSRYFFPSAEYIRNALDMTARVFVHCAVGVSRSASLVLAYLMIHHHYTLLEAINKVKEHRWIFPNTGFLKQLRALDVKLRKTS
;
A
#
# COMPACT_ATOMS: atom_id res chain seq x y z
N MET A 1 -34.40 -12.70 -18.75
CA MET A 1 -35.11 -11.46 -19.14
C MET A 1 -35.29 -10.65 -17.85
N SER A 2 -34.66 -9.52 -17.57
CA SER A 2 -33.94 -8.51 -18.35
C SER A 2 -32.99 -7.77 -17.38
N ALA A 3 -31.76 -7.48 -17.82
CA ALA A 3 -30.85 -6.58 -17.13
C ALA A 3 -31.25 -5.13 -17.44
N ILE A 4 -31.47 -4.30 -16.43
CA ILE A 4 -31.67 -2.86 -16.64
C ILE A 4 -30.30 -2.23 -16.80
N ALA A 5 -29.94 -1.94 -18.06
CA ALA A 5 -28.78 -1.14 -18.40
C ALA A 5 -29.02 0.33 -18.01
N ALA A 6 -28.22 0.86 -17.09
CA ALA A 6 -28.16 2.30 -16.85
C ALA A 6 -27.30 2.93 -17.97
N HIS A 7 -27.97 3.63 -18.89
CA HIS A 7 -27.33 4.45 -19.91
C HIS A 7 -26.93 5.81 -19.31
N VAL A 8 -25.63 6.07 -19.21
CA VAL A 8 -25.11 7.44 -18.99
C VAL A 8 -25.24 8.19 -20.31
N LYS A 9 -26.12 9.19 -20.36
CA LYS A 9 -26.55 9.83 -21.62
C LYS A 9 -25.66 10.98 -22.13
N SER A 10 -24.75 11.53 -21.34
CA SER A 10 -23.77 12.53 -21.80
C SER A 10 -22.93 13.00 -20.63
N VAL A 11 -21.63 13.24 -20.85
CA VAL A 11 -20.80 14.09 -19.98
C VAL A 11 -20.34 15.26 -20.84
N SER A 12 -20.96 16.42 -20.68
CA SER A 12 -20.56 17.65 -21.36
C SER A 12 -19.31 18.22 -20.67
N ARG A 13 -18.20 18.37 -21.39
CA ARG A 13 -17.00 19.06 -20.88
C ARG A 13 -17.19 20.58 -20.98
N GLY A 14 -17.44 21.24 -19.86
CA GLY A 14 -17.31 22.69 -19.72
C GLY A 14 -15.89 23.05 -19.27
N LEU A 15 -15.27 24.05 -19.90
CA LEU A 15 -13.99 24.62 -19.48
C LEU A 15 -14.10 25.25 -18.09
N ALA A 16 -13.17 24.90 -17.20
CA ALA A 16 -13.09 25.43 -15.84
C ALA A 16 -12.13 26.62 -15.77
N LEU A 17 -12.53 27.66 -15.03
CA LEU A 17 -11.62 28.62 -14.40
C LEU A 17 -11.42 28.19 -12.93
N ALA A 18 -10.20 28.35 -12.45
CA ALA A 18 -9.76 27.90 -11.14
C ALA A 18 -10.46 28.63 -9.99
N GLY A 19 -10.91 27.88 -8.97
CA GLY A 19 -11.16 28.42 -7.64
C GLY A 19 -12.62 28.55 -7.18
N GLN A 20 -13.49 27.56 -7.42
CA GLN A 20 -14.74 27.44 -6.66
C GLN A 20 -15.09 26.00 -6.26
N GLN A 21 -15.76 25.91 -5.12
CA GLN A 21 -16.21 24.73 -4.38
C GLN A 21 -17.26 23.93 -5.17
N TRP A 22 -17.04 22.62 -5.33
CA TRP A 22 -18.03 21.74 -5.98
C TRP A 22 -18.98 21.14 -4.95
N HIS A 23 -20.29 21.41 -5.11
CA HIS A 23 -21.35 20.64 -4.46
C HIS A 23 -21.88 19.61 -5.47
N LEU A 24 -21.66 18.33 -5.20
CA LEU A 24 -22.36 17.27 -5.93
C LEU A 24 -23.63 16.92 -5.15
N LEU A 25 -24.77 17.43 -5.59
CA LEU A 25 -26.07 16.96 -5.14
C LEU A 25 -26.40 15.67 -5.88
N VAL A 26 -26.34 14.55 -5.17
CA VAL A 26 -26.93 13.30 -5.64
C VAL A 26 -28.31 13.22 -5.00
N GLU A 27 -29.36 13.50 -5.78
CA GLU A 27 -30.72 13.18 -5.36
C GLU A 27 -30.93 11.67 -5.49
N ILE A 28 -30.88 11.00 -4.36
CA ILE A 28 -31.49 9.68 -4.18
C ILE A 28 -32.85 9.97 -3.53
N GLY A 29 -33.92 9.37 -4.05
CA GLY A 29 -35.31 9.70 -3.73
C GLY A 29 -35.62 10.18 -2.30
N THR A 30 -36.45 11.22 -2.23
CA THR A 30 -37.19 11.83 -1.09
C THR A 30 -36.47 12.22 0.20
N ALA A 31 -35.16 12.01 0.38
CA ALA A 31 -34.45 12.63 1.51
C ALA A 31 -33.00 12.98 1.15
N ALA A 32 -32.75 14.27 0.93
CA ALA A 32 -31.41 14.80 0.71
C ALA A 32 -30.60 14.77 2.02
N SER A 33 -29.43 14.14 2.00
CA SER A 33 -28.39 14.34 3.00
C SER A 33 -27.06 14.57 2.26
N SER A 34 -26.48 15.75 2.48
CA SER A 34 -25.25 16.20 1.85
C SER A 34 -24.03 15.62 2.58
N ILE A 35 -23.12 14.95 1.88
CA ILE A 35 -21.82 14.51 2.41
C ILE A 35 -20.71 15.23 1.63
N LEU A 36 -19.83 15.92 2.36
CA LEU A 36 -18.61 16.54 1.84
C LEU A 36 -17.48 15.51 1.77
N LEU A 37 -17.00 15.20 0.57
CA LEU A 37 -15.75 14.47 0.36
C LEU A 37 -14.70 15.44 -0.20
N TYR A 38 -13.64 15.70 0.56
CA TYR A 38 -12.49 16.47 0.10
C TYR A 38 -11.58 15.61 -0.79
N TRP A 39 -11.33 16.06 -2.02
CA TRP A 39 -10.35 15.51 -2.96
C TRP A 39 -9.30 16.59 -3.22
N ASP A 40 -8.05 16.39 -2.79
CA ASP A 40 -6.94 17.21 -3.27
C ASP A 40 -6.35 16.57 -4.55
N CYS A 41 -6.61 17.25 -5.67
CA CYS A 41 -5.89 17.31 -6.95
C CYS A 41 -5.16 16.06 -7.48
N TYR A 42 -5.81 15.35 -8.40
CA TYR A 42 -5.16 14.66 -9.51
C TYR A 42 -5.01 15.64 -10.69
N ASP A 43 -3.78 15.81 -11.20
CA ASP A 43 -3.50 16.61 -12.40
C ASP A 43 -3.87 15.78 -13.65
N GLU A 44 -4.81 16.30 -14.44
CA GLU A 44 -5.49 15.61 -15.56
C GLU A 44 -4.79 15.81 -16.92
N ASN A 45 -3.57 16.34 -16.96
CA ASN A 45 -2.86 16.57 -18.22
C ASN A 45 -1.46 15.96 -18.24
N GLN A 46 -1.35 14.66 -18.57
CA GLN A 46 -0.25 14.11 -19.38
C GLN A 46 -0.49 12.63 -19.76
N ILE A 47 -1.22 12.42 -20.85
CA ILE A 47 -1.20 11.14 -21.59
C ILE A 47 -0.22 11.33 -22.74
N LEU A 48 0.94 10.68 -22.69
CA LEU A 48 1.78 10.44 -23.87
C LEU A 48 1.84 8.92 -24.14
N PRO A 49 1.64 8.47 -25.39
CA PRO A 49 1.68 7.05 -25.73
C PRO A 49 3.13 6.55 -25.76
N CYS A 50 3.47 5.56 -24.95
CA CYS A 50 4.72 4.82 -25.10
C CYS A 50 4.58 3.80 -26.23
N ALA A 51 5.36 4.00 -27.29
CA ALA A 51 5.50 3.10 -28.42
C ALA A 51 5.99 1.71 -27.97
N VAL A 52 5.32 0.66 -28.46
CA VAL A 52 5.76 -0.73 -28.39
C VAL A 52 7.03 -0.86 -29.23
N LYS A 53 8.13 -1.33 -28.63
CA LYS A 53 9.31 -1.81 -29.36
C LYS A 53 9.47 -3.31 -29.13
N ASP A 54 9.57 -4.03 -30.24
CA ASP A 54 9.72 -5.49 -30.29
C ASP A 54 10.95 -5.97 -29.53
N HIS A 55 10.74 -6.86 -28.55
CA HIS A 55 11.82 -7.58 -27.89
C HIS A 55 12.02 -8.97 -28.53
N LYS A 56 13.15 -9.14 -29.23
CA LYS A 56 13.68 -10.45 -29.61
C LYS A 56 14.11 -11.24 -28.37
N ILE A 57 13.59 -12.46 -28.26
CA ILE A 57 13.93 -13.45 -27.23
C ILE A 57 15.41 -13.86 -27.40
N ARG A 58 16.24 -13.62 -26.38
CA ARG A 58 17.61 -14.14 -26.29
C ARG A 58 17.68 -15.25 -25.23
N LYS A 59 18.23 -16.40 -25.61
CA LYS A 59 18.35 -17.63 -24.80
C LYS A 59 19.26 -17.41 -23.59
N ARG A 60 18.97 -18.17 -22.53
CA ARG A 60 19.55 -18.10 -21.18
C ARG A 60 20.72 -19.09 -21.08
N ASP A 61 21.94 -18.59 -20.95
CA ASP A 61 23.12 -19.40 -20.62
C ASP A 61 23.46 -19.32 -19.12
N ARG A 62 23.98 -20.44 -18.63
CA ARG A 62 24.14 -20.84 -17.23
C ARG A 62 25.57 -20.52 -16.75
N LYS A 63 25.69 -20.17 -15.46
CA LYS A 63 26.90 -19.97 -14.61
C LYS A 63 27.56 -18.57 -14.63
N SER A 64 27.53 -17.90 -13.49
CA SER A 64 28.75 -17.49 -12.78
C SER A 64 28.43 -17.04 -11.36
N ASP A 65 29.34 -17.43 -10.48
CA ASP A 65 29.31 -17.31 -9.03
C ASP A 65 29.22 -15.85 -8.55
N VAL A 66 28.31 -15.57 -7.62
CA VAL A 66 28.33 -14.32 -6.84
C VAL A 66 28.90 -14.63 -5.46
N LEU A 67 30.19 -14.34 -5.35
CA LEU A 67 30.98 -14.25 -4.14
C LEU A 67 30.26 -13.42 -3.07
N TYR A 68 29.88 -14.09 -1.98
CA TYR A 68 29.37 -13.45 -0.76
C TYR A 68 30.49 -12.55 -0.20
N LYS A 69 30.30 -11.23 -0.25
CA LYS A 69 31.19 -10.29 0.45
C LYS A 69 30.74 -10.21 1.91
N PRO A 70 31.63 -10.38 2.89
CA PRO A 70 31.24 -10.23 4.29
C PRO A 70 30.83 -8.79 4.57
N PHE A 71 29.79 -8.64 5.40
CA PHE A 71 29.36 -7.36 5.95
C PHE A 71 30.54 -6.72 6.68
N LYS A 72 31.00 -5.56 6.18
CA LYS A 72 31.98 -4.74 6.89
C LYS A 72 31.25 -4.03 8.02
N GLU A 73 31.56 -4.43 9.23
CA GLU A 73 31.15 -3.76 10.45
C GLU A 73 31.86 -2.40 10.53
N ASN A 74 31.24 -1.39 9.92
CA ASN A 74 31.63 -0.01 10.14
C ASN A 74 30.99 0.43 11.45
N ASN A 75 31.82 0.68 12.48
CA ASN A 75 31.48 1.42 13.69
C ASN A 75 31.11 2.89 13.35
N ALA A 76 30.06 3.07 12.56
CA ALA A 76 29.40 4.34 12.33
C ALA A 76 28.18 4.36 13.26
N VAL A 77 28.13 5.33 14.17
CA VAL A 77 26.93 5.67 14.95
C VAL A 77 25.75 5.66 13.98
N SER A 78 24.81 4.72 14.13
CA SER A 78 23.63 4.67 13.26
C SER A 78 22.98 6.05 13.26
N PRO A 79 22.77 6.66 12.08
CA PRO A 79 22.23 8.02 12.01
C PRO A 79 20.92 8.09 12.79
N ALA A 80 20.75 9.13 13.61
CA ALA A 80 19.57 9.32 14.44
C ALA A 80 18.28 9.16 13.62
N THR A 81 17.21 8.61 14.22
CA THR A 81 15.93 8.41 13.54
C THR A 81 15.43 9.71 12.89
N PRO A 82 15.34 9.77 11.54
CA PRO A 82 15.03 11.01 10.83
C PRO A 82 13.71 11.61 11.32
N SER A 83 13.63 12.93 11.42
CA SER A 83 12.41 13.65 11.79
C SER A 83 11.26 13.38 10.80
N VAL A 84 10.02 13.59 11.23
CA VAL A 84 8.84 13.43 10.36
C VAL A 84 8.97 14.31 9.10
N LYS A 85 9.53 15.51 9.21
CA LYS A 85 9.75 16.42 8.08
C LYS A 85 10.70 15.83 7.05
N GLU A 86 11.79 15.20 7.50
CA GLU A 86 12.76 14.54 6.62
C GLU A 86 12.15 13.31 5.95
N LEU A 87 11.40 12.49 6.71
CA LEU A 87 10.69 11.33 6.15
C LEU A 87 9.69 11.74 5.08
N VAL A 88 8.92 12.81 5.32
CA VAL A 88 7.99 13.36 4.33
C VAL A 88 8.73 13.81 3.07
N LYS A 89 9.86 14.51 3.20
CA LYS A 89 10.70 14.89 2.05
C LYS A 89 11.17 13.67 1.26
N VAL A 90 11.59 12.61 1.95
CA VAL A 90 11.97 11.34 1.30
C VAL A 90 10.76 10.75 0.58
N LEU A 91 9.58 10.69 1.19
CA LEU A 91 8.36 10.10 0.59
C LEU A 91 7.89 10.85 -0.66
N TYR A 92 8.08 12.16 -0.74
CA TYR A 92 7.79 12.94 -1.95
C TYR A 92 8.74 12.63 -3.12
N GLY A 93 9.98 12.20 -2.86
CA GLY A 93 10.93 11.82 -3.90
C GLY A 93 10.73 10.38 -4.36
N GLY A 94 10.23 10.14 -5.57
CA GLY A 94 10.11 8.78 -6.11
C GLY A 94 9.21 8.70 -7.34
N LYS A 95 9.24 7.55 -8.03
CA LYS A 95 8.32 7.27 -9.13
C LYS A 95 6.93 6.99 -8.56
N ARG A 96 5.91 7.68 -9.09
CA ARG A 96 4.51 7.39 -8.79
C ARG A 96 4.06 6.27 -9.71
N PHE A 97 4.07 5.04 -9.21
CA PHE A 97 3.51 3.90 -9.92
C PHE A 97 2.00 3.85 -9.66
N GLY A 98 1.20 3.81 -10.73
CA GLY A 98 -0.26 3.78 -10.69
C GLY A 98 -0.84 2.36 -10.66
N ASN A 99 -0.07 1.36 -10.24
CA ASN A 99 -0.54 -0.02 -10.19
C ASN A 99 -1.46 -0.26 -8.99
N HIS A 100 -2.46 -1.10 -9.15
CA HIS A 100 -3.37 -1.47 -8.07
C HIS A 100 -2.74 -2.41 -7.02
N VAL A 101 -1.65 -3.10 -7.40
CA VAL A 101 -0.88 -4.00 -6.54
C VAL A 101 0.58 -4.06 -7.02
N ASP A 102 1.52 -4.08 -6.08
CA ASP A 102 2.95 -4.25 -6.36
C ASP A 102 3.57 -5.22 -5.34
N GLU A 103 4.50 -6.04 -5.79
CA GLU A 103 5.39 -6.82 -4.92
C GLU A 103 6.47 -5.89 -4.37
N VAL A 104 6.45 -5.63 -3.07
CA VAL A 104 7.36 -4.65 -2.43
C VAL A 104 8.50 -5.33 -1.68
N TRP A 105 8.39 -6.64 -1.47
CA TRP A 105 9.36 -7.53 -0.85
C TRP A 105 9.05 -8.97 -1.31
N PRO A 106 10.00 -9.91 -1.35
CA PRO A 106 9.72 -11.27 -1.82
C PRO A 106 8.47 -11.89 -1.21
N ASN A 107 7.51 -12.24 -2.08
CA ASN A 107 6.18 -12.79 -1.74
C ASN A 107 5.27 -11.89 -0.89
N LEU A 108 5.60 -10.61 -0.73
CA LEU A 108 4.82 -9.63 0.03
C LEU A 108 4.37 -8.47 -0.87
N PHE A 109 3.06 -8.32 -0.97
CA PHE A 109 2.39 -7.42 -1.87
C PHE A 109 1.66 -6.32 -1.11
N ILE A 110 1.69 -5.10 -1.64
CA ILE A 110 0.80 -4.02 -1.20
C ILE A 110 -0.15 -3.68 -2.33
N GLY A 111 -1.45 -3.55 -2.03
CA GLY A 111 -2.41 -3.05 -2.99
C GLY A 111 -3.60 -2.31 -2.39
N ASP A 112 -4.53 -1.97 -3.28
CA ASP A 112 -5.76 -1.25 -2.97
C ASP A 112 -6.98 -2.17 -2.89
N MET A 113 -8.15 -1.57 -2.61
CA MET A 113 -9.40 -2.31 -2.49
C MET A 113 -9.88 -2.95 -3.80
N SER A 114 -9.43 -2.45 -4.96
CA SER A 114 -9.86 -3.01 -6.25
C SER A 114 -9.35 -4.44 -6.41
N VAL A 115 -8.06 -4.66 -6.08
CA VAL A 115 -7.45 -6.00 -6.08
C VAL A 115 -7.97 -6.84 -4.92
N ALA A 116 -8.21 -6.22 -3.76
CA ALA A 116 -8.78 -6.93 -2.61
C ALA A 116 -10.17 -7.52 -2.89
N ASN A 117 -10.95 -6.88 -3.76
CA ASN A 117 -12.29 -7.31 -4.17
C ASN A 117 -12.28 -8.19 -5.43
N ASP A 118 -11.13 -8.39 -6.07
CA ASP A 118 -10.97 -9.26 -7.24
C ASP A 118 -10.27 -10.58 -6.86
N ARG A 119 -11.09 -11.56 -6.48
CA ARG A 119 -10.60 -12.90 -6.10
C ARG A 119 -9.86 -13.62 -7.23
N TYR A 120 -10.20 -13.34 -8.49
CA TYR A 120 -9.50 -13.95 -9.62
C TYR A 120 -8.08 -13.40 -9.74
N SER A 121 -7.91 -12.09 -9.59
CA SER A 121 -6.57 -11.47 -9.55
C SER A 121 -5.73 -11.99 -8.38
N LEU A 122 -6.31 -12.11 -7.18
CA LEU A 122 -5.62 -12.69 -6.01
C LEU A 122 -5.19 -14.14 -6.26
N TRP A 123 -6.09 -14.97 -6.80
CA TRP A 123 -5.79 -16.35 -7.16
C TRP A 123 -4.69 -16.46 -8.22
N LYS A 124 -4.76 -15.63 -9.28
CA LYS A 124 -3.74 -15.58 -10.34
C LYS A 124 -2.37 -15.15 -9.81
N LEU A 125 -2.34 -14.26 -8.82
CA LEU A 125 -1.13 -13.87 -8.11
C LEU A 125 -0.64 -14.92 -7.11
N GLY A 126 -1.41 -15.99 -6.87
CA GLY A 126 -1.09 -17.04 -5.91
C GLY A 126 -1.20 -16.61 -4.46
N ILE A 127 -1.99 -15.57 -4.16
CA ILE A 127 -2.17 -15.06 -2.80
C ILE A 127 -2.88 -16.11 -1.95
N THR A 128 -2.31 -16.38 -0.78
CA THR A 128 -2.82 -17.34 0.20
C THR A 128 -3.14 -16.68 1.54
N HIS A 129 -2.61 -15.47 1.78
CA HIS A 129 -2.85 -14.71 3.01
C HIS A 129 -3.22 -13.28 2.67
N VAL A 130 -4.30 -12.78 3.25
CA VAL A 130 -4.75 -11.39 3.10
C VAL A 130 -4.69 -10.70 4.45
N LEU A 131 -4.01 -9.56 4.51
CA LEU A 131 -4.06 -8.61 5.61
C LEU A 131 -4.82 -7.36 5.17
N ASN A 132 -6.03 -7.17 5.71
CA ASN A 132 -6.84 -5.98 5.43
C ASN A 132 -6.63 -4.93 6.53
N ALA A 133 -5.84 -3.90 6.22
CA ALA A 133 -5.56 -2.78 7.11
C ALA A 133 -6.68 -1.73 7.20
N ALA A 134 -7.88 -2.05 6.70
CA ALA A 134 -9.07 -1.21 6.71
C ALA A 134 -10.34 -2.04 7.02
N HIS A 135 -10.20 -3.10 7.83
CA HIS A 135 -11.30 -4.00 8.16
C HIS A 135 -12.47 -3.25 8.82
N GLY A 136 -13.70 -3.64 8.48
CA GLY A 136 -14.93 -3.05 9.04
C GLY A 136 -15.22 -1.61 8.57
N ARG A 137 -14.48 -1.09 7.58
CA ARG A 137 -14.75 0.24 6.99
C ARG A 137 -15.55 0.10 5.71
N MET A 138 -16.34 1.12 5.40
CA MET A 138 -17.08 1.20 4.13
C MET A 138 -16.09 0.92 2.98
N HIS A 139 -16.45 -0.02 2.10
CA HIS A 139 -15.71 -0.43 0.90
C HIS A 139 -14.57 -1.47 1.07
N CYS A 140 -14.19 -1.84 2.29
CA CYS A 140 -13.22 -2.93 2.54
C CYS A 140 -13.90 -4.13 3.21
N GLN A 141 -14.94 -4.68 2.56
CA GLN A 141 -15.83 -5.73 3.08
C GLN A 141 -15.19 -7.13 3.20
N GLY A 142 -13.88 -7.27 2.95
CA GLY A 142 -13.19 -8.55 3.05
C GLY A 142 -13.36 -9.17 4.44
N SER A 143 -13.94 -10.37 4.49
CA SER A 143 -14.00 -11.28 5.63
C SER A 143 -13.48 -12.64 5.20
N HIS A 144 -13.30 -13.57 6.14
CA HIS A 144 -12.94 -14.95 5.82
C HIS A 144 -13.91 -15.58 4.80
N ASP A 145 -15.21 -15.31 4.94
CA ASP A 145 -16.25 -15.80 4.02
C ASP A 145 -16.10 -15.27 2.58
N PHE A 146 -15.60 -14.03 2.43
CA PHE A 146 -15.39 -13.44 1.10
C PHE A 146 -14.31 -14.20 0.32
N TYR A 147 -13.17 -14.47 0.97
CA TYR A 147 -12.01 -15.11 0.33
C TYR A 147 -12.13 -16.64 0.25
N GLY A 148 -12.98 -17.24 1.08
CA GLY A 148 -13.18 -18.69 1.14
C GLY A 148 -12.08 -19.39 1.95
N SER A 149 -12.19 -20.72 2.06
CA SER A 149 -11.33 -21.54 2.94
C SER A 149 -9.88 -21.68 2.48
N THR A 150 -9.52 -21.22 1.28
CA THR A 150 -8.16 -21.34 0.72
C THR A 150 -7.27 -20.15 1.04
N VAL A 151 -7.84 -19.09 1.62
CA VAL A 151 -7.12 -17.84 1.92
C VAL A 151 -7.28 -17.52 3.39
N GLU A 152 -6.16 -17.45 4.09
CA GLU A 152 -6.12 -16.97 5.47
C GLU A 152 -6.33 -15.46 5.50
N TYR A 153 -7.12 -15.00 6.46
CA TYR A 153 -7.56 -13.61 6.54
C TYR A 153 -7.24 -13.00 7.90
N TYR A 154 -6.58 -11.85 7.89
CA TYR A 154 -6.33 -11.05 9.09
C TYR A 154 -6.81 -9.61 8.89
N GLY A 155 -7.78 -9.19 9.71
CA GLY A 155 -8.41 -7.87 9.63
C GLY A 155 -7.91 -6.92 10.72
N VAL A 156 -7.39 -5.76 10.31
CA VAL A 156 -7.03 -4.67 11.22
C VAL A 156 -8.01 -3.51 11.01
N PRO A 157 -8.82 -3.13 12.03
CA PRO A 157 -9.88 -2.14 11.89
C PRO A 157 -9.37 -0.69 11.98
N ALA A 158 -8.41 -0.32 11.12
CA ALA A 158 -7.73 0.96 11.19
C ALA A 158 -8.36 2.09 10.36
N ASP A 159 -8.44 3.26 10.99
CA ASP A 159 -8.75 4.54 10.34
C ASP A 159 -7.49 5.18 9.78
N ASP A 160 -7.57 5.81 8.61
CA ASP A 160 -6.45 6.56 8.02
C ASP A 160 -6.34 7.97 8.61
N SER A 161 -6.34 8.04 9.93
CA SER A 161 -6.26 9.30 10.67
C SER A 161 -4.92 9.42 11.38
N PRO A 162 -4.28 10.60 11.39
CA PRO A 162 -3.11 10.87 12.24
C PRO A 162 -3.36 10.64 13.75
N SER A 163 -4.62 10.66 14.19
CA SER A 163 -5.01 10.37 15.58
C SER A 163 -5.23 8.89 15.87
N PHE A 164 -5.32 8.03 14.85
CA PHE A 164 -5.51 6.60 15.06
C PHE A 164 -4.21 5.94 15.54
N ASP A 165 -4.29 5.17 16.63
CA ASP A 165 -3.17 4.41 17.14
C ASP A 165 -3.02 3.08 16.39
N LEU A 166 -2.26 3.11 15.29
CA LEU A 166 -1.92 1.93 14.51
C LEU A 166 -0.82 1.09 15.16
N SER A 167 -0.05 1.68 16.08
CA SER A 167 1.13 1.06 16.68
C SER A 167 0.83 -0.24 17.44
N ARG A 168 -0.36 -0.34 18.03
CA ARG A 168 -0.85 -1.57 18.68
C ARG A 168 -0.94 -2.77 17.74
N TYR A 169 -1.02 -2.54 16.43
CA TYR A 169 -1.12 -3.58 15.41
C TYR A 169 0.21 -3.91 14.74
N PHE A 170 1.30 -3.19 15.05
CA PHE A 170 2.60 -3.41 14.39
C PHE A 170 3.13 -4.82 14.63
N PHE A 171 3.27 -5.25 15.89
CA PHE A 171 3.76 -6.59 16.20
C PHE A 171 2.79 -7.70 15.73
N PRO A 172 1.48 -7.67 16.06
CA PRO A 172 0.56 -8.71 15.58
C PRO A 172 0.52 -8.85 14.04
N SER A 173 0.56 -7.73 13.31
CA SER A 173 0.60 -7.76 11.84
C SER A 173 1.94 -8.26 11.30
N ALA A 174 3.04 -7.88 11.94
CA ALA A 174 4.36 -8.35 11.57
C ALA A 174 4.51 -9.86 11.75
N GLU A 175 4.03 -10.41 12.87
CA GLU A 175 3.99 -11.86 13.13
C GLU A 175 3.12 -12.59 12.11
N TYR A 176 1.93 -12.06 11.79
CA TYR A 176 1.07 -12.65 10.75
C TYR A 176 1.80 -12.74 9.40
N ILE A 177 2.45 -11.64 8.98
CA ILE A 177 3.22 -11.59 7.74
C ILE A 177 4.40 -12.57 7.80
N ARG A 178 5.14 -12.59 8.91
CA ARG A 178 6.32 -13.46 9.10
C ARG A 178 5.95 -14.93 9.01
N ASN A 179 4.95 -15.36 9.76
CA ASN A 179 4.51 -16.76 9.81
C ASN A 179 4.07 -17.26 8.43
N ALA A 180 3.34 -16.44 7.68
CA ALA A 180 2.93 -16.77 6.32
C ALA A 180 4.15 -16.90 5.38
N LEU A 181 5.09 -15.94 5.42
CA LEU A 181 6.26 -15.96 4.54
C LEU A 181 7.22 -17.12 4.85
N ASP A 182 7.33 -17.54 6.11
CA ASP A 182 8.12 -18.71 6.52
C ASP A 182 7.57 -20.02 5.95
N MET A 183 6.26 -20.08 5.67
CA MET A 183 5.61 -21.18 4.97
C MET A 183 5.71 -21.06 3.44
N THR A 184 6.54 -20.15 2.91
CA THR A 184 6.63 -19.81 1.48
C THR A 184 5.31 -19.30 0.87
N ALA A 185 4.40 -18.84 1.72
CA ALA A 185 3.12 -18.29 1.30
C ALA A 185 3.29 -16.90 0.64
N ARG A 186 2.23 -16.42 0.01
CA ARG A 186 2.21 -15.11 -0.66
C ARG A 186 1.17 -14.24 0.04
N VAL A 187 1.64 -13.12 0.58
CA VAL A 187 0.89 -12.26 1.49
C VAL A 187 0.50 -10.97 0.77
N PHE A 188 -0.80 -10.67 0.76
CA PHE A 188 -1.34 -9.43 0.23
C PHE A 188 -1.80 -8.52 1.37
N VAL A 189 -1.16 -7.36 1.51
CA VAL A 189 -1.48 -6.36 2.53
C VAL A 189 -2.14 -5.16 1.87
N HIS A 190 -3.41 -4.89 2.18
CA HIS A 190 -4.16 -3.83 1.52
C HIS A 190 -4.84 -2.89 2.50
N CYS A 191 -5.23 -1.73 1.99
CA CYS A 191 -6.19 -0.86 2.67
C CYS A 191 -7.19 -0.35 1.63
N ALA A 192 -7.64 0.91 1.72
CA ALA A 192 -8.49 1.49 0.68
C ALA A 192 -7.72 1.72 -0.63
N VAL A 193 -6.58 2.42 -0.57
CA VAL A 193 -5.78 2.83 -1.74
C VAL A 193 -4.37 2.20 -1.78
N GLY A 194 -3.97 1.50 -0.72
CA GLY A 194 -2.66 0.85 -0.66
C GLY A 194 -1.48 1.80 -0.47
N VAL A 195 -1.65 2.94 0.19
CA VAL A 195 -0.62 4.01 0.30
C VAL A 195 -0.19 4.30 1.75
N SER A 196 -1.12 4.30 2.71
CA SER A 196 -0.85 4.76 4.08
C SER A 196 -0.94 3.63 5.13
N ARG A 197 -2.14 3.14 5.46
CA ARG A 197 -2.34 2.07 6.46
C ARG A 197 -1.56 0.78 6.17
N SER A 198 -1.79 0.18 5.01
CA SER A 198 -1.11 -1.06 4.59
C SER A 198 0.40 -0.89 4.50
N ALA A 199 0.86 0.22 3.91
CA ALA A 199 2.27 0.57 3.85
C ALA A 199 2.89 0.66 5.25
N SER A 200 2.20 1.30 6.21
CA SER A 200 2.71 1.41 7.58
C SER A 200 2.91 0.06 8.26
N LEU A 201 1.98 -0.90 8.06
CA LEU A 201 2.13 -2.25 8.60
C LEU A 201 3.28 -3.02 7.95
N VAL A 202 3.45 -2.89 6.63
CA VAL A 202 4.59 -3.51 5.93
C VAL A 202 5.93 -2.89 6.34
N LEU A 203 6.00 -1.58 6.51
CA LEU A 203 7.20 -0.91 7.03
C LEU A 203 7.55 -1.42 8.42
N ALA A 204 6.56 -1.52 9.32
CA ALA A 204 6.77 -2.08 10.66
C ALA A 204 7.27 -3.52 10.61
N TYR A 205 6.71 -4.38 9.73
CA TYR A 205 7.19 -5.74 9.52
C TYR A 205 8.67 -5.79 9.13
N LEU A 206 9.08 -4.97 8.15
CA LEU A 206 10.48 -4.90 7.70
C LEU A 206 11.41 -4.43 8.82
N MET A 207 10.96 -3.49 9.66
CA MET A 207 11.75 -3.05 10.81
C MET A 207 11.88 -4.13 11.89
N ILE A 208 10.78 -4.84 12.19
CA ILE A 208 10.72 -5.83 13.27
C ILE A 208 11.49 -7.11 12.92
N HIS A 209 11.25 -7.69 11.73
CA HIS A 209 11.80 -9.02 11.38
C HIS A 209 13.01 -8.99 10.45
N HIS A 210 13.28 -7.87 9.79
CA HIS A 210 14.47 -7.71 8.92
C HIS A 210 15.46 -6.68 9.46
N HIS A 211 15.21 -6.14 10.66
CA HIS A 211 16.09 -5.21 11.36
C HIS A 211 16.45 -3.95 10.56
N TYR A 212 15.60 -3.56 9.62
CA TYR A 212 15.78 -2.30 8.90
C TYR A 212 15.45 -1.11 9.81
N THR A 213 16.24 -0.05 9.69
CA THR A 213 15.80 1.26 10.17
C THR A 213 14.57 1.72 9.39
N LEU A 214 13.80 2.65 9.97
CA LEU A 214 12.63 3.21 9.29
C LEU A 214 12.97 3.78 7.90
N LEU A 215 14.13 4.44 7.76
CA LEU A 215 14.55 5.01 6.48
C LEU A 215 14.85 3.93 5.43
N GLU A 216 15.52 2.85 5.83
CA GLU A 216 15.82 1.73 4.94
C GLU A 216 14.54 1.00 4.51
N ALA A 217 13.62 0.74 5.45
CA ALA A 217 12.33 0.13 5.14
C ALA A 217 11.53 0.98 4.15
N ILE A 218 11.49 2.31 4.35
CA ILE A 218 10.85 3.24 3.42
C ILE A 218 11.48 3.17 2.04
N ASN A 219 12.81 3.21 1.94
CA ASN A 219 13.50 3.16 0.65
C ASN A 219 13.23 1.85 -0.10
N LYS A 220 13.23 0.70 0.61
CA LYS A 220 12.93 -0.61 0.02
C LYS A 220 11.54 -0.70 -0.58
N VAL A 221 10.52 -0.27 0.17
CA VAL A 221 9.14 -0.32 -0.34
C VAL A 221 8.93 0.68 -1.49
N LYS A 222 9.54 1.86 -1.39
CA LYS A 222 9.43 2.93 -2.39
C LYS A 222 10.07 2.63 -3.74
N GLU A 223 11.01 1.68 -3.80
CA GLU A 223 11.56 1.20 -5.08
C GLU A 223 10.48 0.56 -5.96
N HIS A 224 9.46 -0.02 -5.34
CA HIS A 224 8.44 -0.84 -6.00
C HIS A 224 7.07 -0.17 -6.03
N ARG A 225 6.71 0.58 -4.98
CA ARG A 225 5.37 1.20 -4.85
C ARG A 225 5.45 2.59 -4.26
N TRP A 226 4.64 3.51 -4.79
CA TRP A 226 4.47 4.81 -4.15
C TRP A 226 3.67 4.66 -2.85
N ILE A 227 4.31 5.00 -1.73
CA ILE A 227 3.72 4.96 -0.40
C ILE A 227 3.82 6.33 0.26
N PHE A 228 2.84 6.63 1.11
CA PHE A 228 2.78 7.88 1.85
C PHE A 228 1.95 7.71 3.12
N PRO A 229 2.52 7.07 4.17
CA PRO A 229 1.88 7.03 5.49
C PRO A 229 1.54 8.43 5.99
N ASN A 230 0.38 8.57 6.63
CA ASN A 230 0.01 9.85 7.25
C ASN A 230 1.01 10.23 8.38
N THR A 231 1.01 11.51 8.76
CA THR A 231 1.99 12.04 9.72
C THR A 231 1.90 11.41 11.11
N GLY A 232 0.73 10.94 11.54
CA GLY A 232 0.56 10.20 12.79
C GLY A 232 1.21 8.83 12.74
N PHE A 233 1.03 8.10 11.65
CA PHE A 233 1.69 6.81 11.43
C PHE A 233 3.20 6.95 11.31
N LEU A 234 3.70 8.00 10.63
CA LEU A 234 5.14 8.28 10.62
C LEU A 234 5.69 8.53 12.02
N LYS A 235 4.96 9.26 12.88
CA LYS A 235 5.38 9.44 14.29
C LYS A 235 5.43 8.11 15.05
N GLN A 236 4.44 7.24 14.84
CA GLN A 236 4.38 5.92 15.47
C GLN A 236 5.50 4.99 14.98
N LEU A 237 5.77 4.97 13.67
CA LEU A 237 6.89 4.22 13.07
C LEU A 237 8.24 4.74 13.57
N ARG A 238 8.41 6.06 13.73
CA ARG A 238 9.62 6.62 14.36
C ARG A 238 9.78 6.16 15.80
N ALA A 239 8.69 6.13 16.57
CA ALA A 239 8.74 5.62 17.94
C ALA A 239 9.14 4.14 17.97
N LEU A 240 8.64 3.33 17.02
CA LEU A 240 9.08 1.95 16.82
C LEU A 240 10.58 1.86 16.49
N ASP A 241 11.08 2.66 15.55
CA ASP A 241 12.50 2.70 15.16
C ASP A 241 13.41 3.01 16.36
N VAL A 242 13.05 4.04 17.15
CA VAL A 242 13.77 4.39 18.38
C VAL A 242 13.72 3.26 19.40
N LYS A 243 12.57 2.58 19.54
CA LYS A 243 12.43 1.44 20.46
C LYS A 243 13.33 0.27 20.04
N LEU A 244 13.29 -0.12 18.76
CA LEU A 244 14.04 -1.28 18.26
C LEU A 244 15.55 -1.07 18.35
N ARG A 245 16.04 0.15 18.11
CA ARG A 245 17.47 0.48 18.27
C ARG A 245 18.00 0.39 19.70
N LYS A 246 17.12 0.49 20.71
CA LYS A 246 17.51 0.33 22.12
C LYS A 246 17.58 -1.13 22.55
N THR A 247 17.00 -2.02 21.76
CA THR A 247 16.91 -3.45 22.06
C THR A 247 17.87 -4.30 21.22
N SER A 248 18.52 -3.70 20.22
CA SER A 248 19.63 -4.27 19.44
C SER A 248 20.96 -4.06 20.13
#